data_AF-A0A895AD46-F1
#
_entry.id   AF-A0A895AD46-F1
#
_cell.length_a   1.000
_cell.length_b   1.000
_cell.length_c   1.000
_cell.angle_alpha   90.00
_cell.angle_beta   90.00
_cell.angle_gamma   90.00
#
_symmetry.space_group_name_H-M   'P 1'
#
loop_
_entity.id
_entity.type
_entity.pdbx_description
1 polymer ?
#
loop_
_entity_poly.entity_id
_entity_poly.type
_entity_poly.pdbx_seq_one_letter_code
_entity_poly.pdbx_strand_id
1 'polypeptide(L)'
;MTTHGWFADTAVRDADAAADAVRNGHADAPENWPAAAVEDGFVDDADEYYDRLRDATRAATRAAVRERERADDQQLVHAVRTIGDLSDAANEVAERAVEWARTLFDGVDDGIAGARDVAGRSANSPTEERAIALCERATDLADERDRAQGFVETHAPTVAPNLSMLAGPVLAARLIALAGGLDDLAKLPSGTVQVLGAEDALFAHLRGHAPSPKHGVIYTHEYVRGTHPDQRGSAARALAGKLTIAARVDHYSGDRRPDLEAELDARMERIRARETE
;
A
#
# COMPACT_ATOMS: atom_id res chain seq x y z
N MET A 1 -33.89 14.94 6.03
CA MET A 1 -34.07 15.74 7.27
C MET A 1 -34.80 14.85 8.26
N THR A 2 -34.07 14.28 9.21
CA THR A 2 -34.64 13.48 10.31
C THR A 2 -35.41 14.41 11.24
N THR A 3 -36.74 14.32 11.26
CA THR A 3 -37.63 15.17 12.08
C THR A 3 -38.22 14.44 13.28
N HIS A 4 -37.96 13.13 13.41
CA HIS A 4 -38.59 12.24 14.40
C HIS A 4 -37.56 11.64 15.40
N GLY A 5 -36.36 12.23 15.52
CA GLY A 5 -35.21 11.60 16.18
C GLY A 5 -34.24 10.98 15.17
N TRP A 6 -32.93 10.94 15.50
CA TRP A 6 -31.86 10.50 14.56
C TRP A 6 -32.07 9.08 14.00
N PHE A 7 -32.83 8.22 14.70
CA PHE A 7 -33.04 6.81 14.37
C PHE A 7 -34.50 6.39 14.19
N ALA A 8 -35.47 7.28 14.31
CA ALA A 8 -36.88 6.87 14.35
C ALA A 8 -37.37 6.25 13.04
N ASP A 9 -36.78 6.62 11.91
CA ASP A 9 -37.07 6.04 10.60
C ASP A 9 -36.31 4.72 10.33
N THR A 10 -35.40 4.32 11.22
CA THR A 10 -34.69 3.04 11.10
C THR A 10 -35.52 1.96 11.77
N ALA A 11 -35.77 0.85 11.06
CA ALA A 11 -36.48 -0.28 11.65
C ALA A 11 -35.77 -0.67 12.95
N VAL A 12 -36.54 -0.77 14.04
CA VAL A 12 -36.12 -0.87 15.47
C VAL A 12 -35.04 -1.93 15.77
N ARG A 13 -34.66 -2.78 14.80
CA ARG A 13 -33.68 -3.86 14.93
C ARG A 13 -32.73 -4.03 13.74
N ASP A 14 -32.74 -3.13 12.77
CA ASP A 14 -31.85 -3.21 11.61
C ASP A 14 -30.54 -2.45 11.89
N ALA A 15 -29.51 -3.22 12.25
CA ALA A 15 -28.18 -2.69 12.55
C ALA A 15 -27.52 -2.03 11.32
N ASP A 16 -27.87 -2.45 10.10
CA ASP A 16 -27.31 -1.89 8.87
C ASP A 16 -28.00 -0.55 8.55
N ALA A 17 -29.32 -0.47 8.68
CA ALA A 17 -30.06 0.80 8.54
C ALA A 17 -29.64 1.84 9.58
N ALA A 18 -29.43 1.42 10.84
CA ALA A 18 -28.92 2.28 11.90
C ALA A 18 -27.48 2.74 11.61
N ALA A 19 -26.63 1.85 11.07
CA ALA A 19 -25.28 2.20 10.66
C ALA A 19 -25.25 3.22 9.52
N ASP A 20 -26.16 3.11 8.55
CA ASP A 20 -26.29 4.04 7.44
C ASP A 20 -26.82 5.40 7.90
N ALA A 21 -27.76 5.42 8.84
CA ALA A 21 -28.23 6.66 9.46
C ALA A 21 -27.12 7.39 10.23
N VAL A 22 -26.21 6.67 10.91
CA VAL A 22 -25.03 7.30 11.54
C VAL A 22 -24.05 7.86 10.50
N ARG A 23 -23.83 7.14 9.39
CA ARG A 23 -22.81 7.50 8.39
C ARG A 23 -23.25 8.62 7.45
N ASN A 24 -24.51 8.58 7.00
CA ASN A 24 -25.03 9.43 5.94
C ASN A 24 -26.13 10.38 6.41
N GLY A 25 -26.64 10.19 7.63
CA GLY A 25 -27.63 11.08 8.22
C GLY A 25 -27.05 12.46 8.50
N HIS A 26 -27.85 13.49 8.25
CA HIS A 26 -27.51 14.86 8.56
C HIS A 26 -28.72 15.60 9.11
N ALA A 27 -28.46 16.57 9.97
CA ALA A 27 -29.43 17.52 10.49
C ALA A 27 -28.87 18.94 10.34
N ASP A 28 -29.75 19.89 10.03
CA ASP A 28 -29.35 21.28 9.78
C ASP A 28 -29.05 22.04 11.08
N ALA A 29 -29.53 21.53 12.22
CA ALA A 29 -29.27 22.06 13.55
C ALA A 29 -29.20 20.93 14.60
N PRO A 30 -28.53 21.16 15.74
CA PRO A 30 -28.63 20.27 16.89
C PRO A 30 -30.05 20.32 17.48
N GLU A 31 -30.65 19.15 17.72
CA GLU A 31 -31.95 19.02 18.36
C GLU A 31 -31.88 18.12 19.60
N ASN A 32 -32.92 18.14 20.43
CA ASN A 32 -33.06 17.22 21.56
C ASN A 32 -33.56 15.86 21.08
N TRP A 33 -32.71 15.16 20.33
CA TRP A 33 -33.04 13.86 19.71
C TRP A 33 -33.54 12.79 20.69
N PRO A 34 -33.02 12.67 21.94
CA PRO A 34 -33.58 11.74 22.91
C PRO A 34 -35.03 12.07 23.27
N ALA A 35 -35.36 13.36 23.48
CA ALA A 35 -36.73 13.76 23.80
C ALA A 35 -37.68 13.53 22.62
N ALA A 36 -37.28 13.89 21.40
CA ALA A 36 -38.05 13.62 20.20
C ALA A 36 -38.31 12.11 20.01
N ALA A 37 -37.29 11.28 20.22
CA ALA A 37 -37.43 9.83 20.11
C ALA A 37 -38.38 9.21 21.15
N VAL A 38 -38.46 9.80 22.36
CA VAL A 38 -39.45 9.40 23.38
C VAL A 38 -40.85 9.91 23.03
N GLU A 39 -40.98 11.16 22.58
CA GLU A 39 -42.26 11.76 22.15
C GLU A 39 -42.89 11.00 20.98
N ASP A 40 -42.07 10.53 20.04
CA ASP A 40 -42.49 9.73 18.90
C ASP A 40 -42.70 8.24 19.22
N GLY A 41 -42.46 7.83 20.47
CA GLY A 41 -42.65 6.46 20.95
C GLY A 41 -41.65 5.46 20.36
N PHE A 42 -40.49 5.93 19.88
CA PHE A 42 -39.43 5.06 19.37
C PHE A 42 -38.70 4.32 20.50
N VAL A 43 -38.55 4.97 21.65
CA VAL A 43 -37.94 4.46 22.89
C VAL A 43 -38.79 4.82 24.10
N ASP A 44 -38.68 4.04 25.17
CA ASP A 44 -39.42 4.23 26.42
C ASP A 44 -38.84 5.40 27.24
N ASP A 45 -37.53 5.59 27.19
CA ASP A 45 -36.83 6.67 27.89
C ASP A 45 -35.52 7.08 27.20
N ALA A 46 -34.87 8.11 27.77
CA ALA A 46 -33.62 8.65 27.24
C ALA A 46 -32.43 7.68 27.40
N ASP A 47 -32.43 6.80 28.41
CA ASP A 47 -31.35 5.84 28.61
C ASP A 47 -31.40 4.77 27.51
N GLU A 48 -32.60 4.29 27.17
CA GLU A 48 -32.81 3.38 26.04
C GLU A 48 -32.38 4.02 24.70
N TYR A 49 -32.64 5.32 24.50
CA TYR A 49 -32.13 6.04 23.33
C TYR A 49 -30.60 5.97 23.23
N TYR A 50 -29.89 6.23 24.32
CA TYR A 50 -28.43 6.23 24.33
C TYR A 50 -27.84 4.84 24.14
N ASP A 51 -28.46 3.80 24.71
CA ASP A 51 -28.05 2.42 24.47
C ASP A 51 -28.21 2.03 22.99
N ARG A 52 -29.33 2.41 22.35
CA ARG A 52 -29.52 2.18 20.91
C ARG A 52 -28.54 2.97 20.04
N LEU A 53 -28.30 4.24 20.36
CA LEU A 53 -27.29 5.06 19.67
C LEU A 53 -25.89 4.43 19.79
N ARG A 54 -25.54 3.90 20.97
CA ARG A 54 -24.26 3.22 21.20
C ARG A 54 -24.13 1.97 20.34
N ASP A 55 -25.18 1.17 20.23
CA ASP A 55 -25.15 -0.04 19.39
C ASP A 55 -25.10 0.29 17.90
N ALA A 56 -25.87 1.29 17.46
CA ALA A 56 -25.85 1.80 16.09
C ALA A 56 -24.47 2.34 15.69
N THR A 57 -23.85 3.17 16.53
CA THR A 57 -22.51 3.73 16.28
C THR A 57 -21.42 2.65 16.26
N ARG A 58 -21.54 1.61 17.10
CA ARG A 58 -20.64 0.44 17.06
C ARG A 58 -20.81 -0.37 15.78
N ALA A 59 -22.05 -0.58 15.33
CA ALA A 59 -22.34 -1.25 14.06
C ALA A 59 -21.76 -0.45 12.88
N ALA A 60 -22.03 0.86 12.82
CA ALA A 60 -21.49 1.78 11.82
C ALA A 60 -19.96 1.75 11.76
N THR A 61 -19.31 1.85 12.92
CA THR A 61 -17.85 1.81 13.02
C THR A 61 -17.30 0.47 12.50
N ARG A 62 -17.90 -0.66 12.88
CA ARG A 62 -17.46 -1.98 12.41
C ARG A 62 -17.66 -2.12 10.90
N ALA A 63 -18.77 -1.62 10.36
CA ALA A 63 -19.03 -1.65 8.91
C ALA A 63 -18.00 -0.81 8.16
N ALA A 64 -17.75 0.43 8.58
CA ALA A 64 -16.76 1.32 7.99
C ALA A 64 -15.34 0.74 8.04
N VAL A 65 -14.94 0.15 9.17
CA VAL A 65 -13.65 -0.54 9.30
C VAL A 65 -13.56 -1.71 8.32
N ARG A 66 -14.59 -2.58 8.26
CA ARG A 66 -14.57 -3.73 7.34
C ARG A 66 -14.50 -3.31 5.87
N GLU A 67 -15.20 -2.26 5.50
CA GLU A 67 -15.17 -1.70 4.15
C GLU A 67 -13.76 -1.18 3.82
N ARG A 68 -13.17 -0.39 4.72
CA ARG A 68 -11.80 0.12 4.55
C ARG A 68 -10.76 -0.99 4.44
N GLU A 69 -10.81 -1.98 5.33
CA GLU A 69 -9.87 -3.12 5.34
C GLU A 69 -9.99 -4.01 4.10
N ARG A 70 -11.16 -4.02 3.45
CA ARG A 70 -11.41 -4.79 2.22
C ARG A 70 -11.22 -4.00 0.95
N ALA A 71 -10.94 -2.70 1.04
CA ALA A 71 -10.69 -1.87 -0.12
C ALA A 71 -9.49 -2.40 -0.92
N ASP A 72 -9.57 -2.33 -2.24
CA ASP A 72 -8.58 -2.91 -3.14
C ASP A 72 -7.19 -2.26 -2.95
N ASP A 73 -7.13 -0.97 -2.60
CA ASP A 73 -5.89 -0.29 -2.28
C ASP A 73 -5.22 -0.86 -1.01
N GLN A 74 -5.99 -1.32 -0.03
CA GLN A 74 -5.46 -2.03 1.14
C GLN A 74 -4.96 -3.43 0.80
N GLN A 75 -5.62 -4.13 -0.12
CA GLN A 75 -5.13 -5.43 -0.58
C GLN A 75 -3.75 -5.28 -1.25
N LEU A 76 -3.54 -4.19 -2.01
CA LEU A 76 -2.22 -3.85 -2.57
C LEU A 76 -1.19 -3.51 -1.47
N VAL A 77 -1.59 -2.78 -0.44
CA VAL A 77 -0.72 -2.44 0.70
C VAL A 77 -0.23 -3.72 1.39
N HIS A 78 -1.12 -4.66 1.66
CA HIS A 78 -0.76 -5.96 2.25
C HIS A 78 0.19 -6.74 1.34
N ALA A 79 -0.16 -6.89 0.06
CA ALA A 79 0.65 -7.65 -0.89
C ALA A 79 2.08 -7.09 -1.01
N VAL A 80 2.26 -5.77 -1.11
CA VAL A 80 3.60 -5.17 -1.22
C VAL A 80 4.44 -5.33 0.05
N ARG A 81 3.83 -5.21 1.23
CA ARG A 81 4.53 -5.47 2.50
C ARG A 81 4.97 -6.92 2.58
N THR A 82 4.07 -7.85 2.23
CA THR A 82 4.37 -9.29 2.17
C THR A 82 5.50 -9.62 1.20
N ILE A 83 5.59 -8.96 0.04
CA ILE A 83 6.74 -9.15 -0.88
C ILE A 83 8.06 -8.79 -0.19
N GLY A 84 8.09 -7.70 0.59
CA GLY A 84 9.27 -7.30 1.36
C GLY A 84 9.64 -8.36 2.40
N ASP A 85 8.68 -8.73 3.24
CA ASP A 85 8.87 -9.70 4.33
C ASP A 85 9.31 -11.07 3.80
N LEU A 86 8.69 -11.54 2.71
CA LEU A 86 9.07 -12.81 2.06
C LEU A 86 10.45 -12.73 1.41
N SER A 87 10.86 -11.57 0.88
CA SER A 87 12.20 -11.40 0.32
C SER A 87 13.26 -11.55 1.41
N ASP A 88 13.06 -10.87 2.53
CA ASP A 88 14.00 -10.92 3.66
C ASP A 88 14.05 -12.32 4.26
N ALA A 89 12.89 -12.92 4.55
CA ALA A 89 12.80 -14.27 5.08
C ALA A 89 13.42 -15.33 4.12
N ALA A 90 13.13 -15.25 2.81
CA ALA A 90 13.71 -16.18 1.84
C ALA A 90 15.24 -16.05 1.78
N ASN A 91 15.77 -14.83 1.80
CA ASN A 91 17.22 -14.60 1.77
C ASN A 91 17.91 -15.11 3.05
N GLU A 92 17.39 -14.78 4.22
CA GLU A 92 17.94 -15.21 5.50
C GLU A 92 17.96 -16.75 5.63
N VAL A 93 16.85 -17.40 5.26
CA VAL A 93 16.77 -18.87 5.30
C VAL A 93 17.68 -19.48 4.23
N ALA A 94 17.72 -18.93 3.01
CA ALA A 94 18.59 -19.42 1.94
C ALA A 94 20.07 -19.36 2.32
N GLU A 95 20.53 -18.26 2.92
CA GLU A 95 21.92 -18.13 3.38
C GLU A 95 22.30 -19.24 4.35
N ARG A 96 21.49 -19.48 5.39
CA ARG A 96 21.76 -20.53 6.38
C ARG A 96 21.63 -21.93 5.79
N ALA A 97 20.65 -22.14 4.90
CA ALA A 97 20.42 -23.42 4.23
C ALA A 97 21.59 -23.81 3.33
N VAL A 98 22.05 -22.87 2.50
CA VAL A 98 23.20 -23.03 1.60
C VAL A 98 24.49 -23.24 2.39
N GLU A 99 24.72 -22.47 3.46
CA GLU A 99 25.89 -22.64 4.33
C GLU A 99 25.97 -24.06 4.90
N TRP A 100 24.85 -24.61 5.36
CA TRP A 100 24.81 -26.01 5.80
C TRP A 100 25.02 -26.98 4.63
N ALA A 101 24.30 -26.80 3.52
CA ALA A 101 24.37 -27.66 2.35
C ALA A 101 25.80 -27.79 1.79
N ARG A 102 26.59 -26.71 1.83
CA ARG A 102 28.01 -26.71 1.42
C ARG A 102 28.91 -27.65 2.21
N THR A 103 28.50 -28.06 3.41
CA THR A 103 29.27 -29.04 4.20
C THR A 103 28.98 -30.48 3.77
N LEU A 104 27.91 -30.69 2.99
CA LEU A 104 27.41 -32.00 2.57
C LEU A 104 27.51 -32.22 1.06
N PHE A 105 27.47 -31.14 0.28
CA PHE A 105 27.41 -31.17 -1.18
C PHE A 105 28.44 -30.25 -1.81
N ASP A 106 29.06 -30.71 -2.89
CA ASP A 106 29.99 -29.90 -3.69
C ASP A 106 29.26 -28.97 -4.66
N GLY A 107 29.91 -27.86 -5.02
CA GLY A 107 29.44 -26.95 -6.07
C GLY A 107 28.09 -26.29 -5.76
N VAL A 108 27.86 -25.89 -4.52
CA VAL A 108 26.64 -25.18 -4.11
C VAL A 108 26.86 -23.67 -4.18
N ASP A 109 26.12 -23.01 -5.07
CA ASP A 109 26.12 -21.55 -5.24
C ASP A 109 25.54 -20.81 -4.01
N ASP A 110 25.66 -19.48 -3.98
CA ASP A 110 25.11 -18.65 -2.89
C ASP A 110 23.60 -18.38 -3.02
N GLY A 111 22.98 -18.06 -1.88
CA GLY A 111 21.64 -17.50 -1.79
C GLY A 111 20.53 -18.40 -2.36
N ILE A 112 19.45 -17.79 -2.83
CA ILE A 112 18.26 -18.50 -3.32
C ILE A 112 18.59 -19.40 -4.52
N ALA A 113 19.54 -19.02 -5.38
CA ALA A 113 19.94 -19.84 -6.52
C ALA A 113 20.59 -21.17 -6.07
N GLY A 114 21.52 -21.10 -5.12
CA GLY A 114 22.11 -22.29 -4.51
C GLY A 114 21.09 -23.14 -3.76
N ALA A 115 20.16 -22.50 -3.03
CA ALA A 115 19.09 -23.22 -2.35
C ALA A 115 18.18 -23.98 -3.35
N ARG A 116 17.81 -23.35 -4.47
CA ARG A 116 17.02 -23.99 -5.53
C ARG A 116 17.73 -25.18 -6.16
N ASP A 117 19.02 -25.06 -6.41
CA ASP A 117 19.81 -26.17 -6.93
C ASP A 117 19.85 -27.34 -5.93
N VAL A 118 20.18 -27.08 -4.66
CA VAL A 118 20.23 -28.12 -3.62
C VAL A 118 18.87 -28.76 -3.39
N ALA A 119 17.78 -27.99 -3.43
CA ALA A 119 16.41 -28.51 -3.33
C ALA A 119 16.09 -29.57 -4.40
N GLY A 120 16.76 -29.54 -5.55
CA GLY A 120 16.61 -30.53 -6.62
C GLY A 120 17.51 -31.76 -6.50
N ARG A 121 18.39 -31.83 -5.49
CA ARG A 121 19.37 -32.93 -5.34
C ARG A 121 18.75 -34.12 -4.60
N SER A 122 19.34 -35.30 -4.81
CA SER A 122 18.98 -36.52 -4.07
C SER A 122 19.80 -36.65 -2.79
N ALA A 123 19.15 -37.02 -1.68
CA ALA A 123 19.81 -37.32 -0.42
C ALA A 123 20.36 -38.75 -0.37
N ASN A 124 21.57 -38.92 0.18
CA ASN A 124 22.17 -40.21 0.52
C ASN A 124 22.24 -40.46 2.03
N SER A 125 21.88 -39.47 2.84
CA SER A 125 21.89 -39.54 4.31
C SER A 125 20.73 -38.74 4.92
N PRO A 126 20.30 -39.07 6.16
CA PRO A 126 19.31 -38.27 6.87
C PRO A 126 19.72 -36.81 7.09
N THR A 127 21.03 -36.55 7.16
CA THR A 127 21.58 -35.19 7.29
C THR A 127 21.42 -34.40 5.99
N GLU A 128 21.72 -35.01 4.84
CA GLU A 128 21.47 -34.44 3.52
C GLU A 128 19.98 -34.17 3.29
N GLU A 129 19.12 -35.12 3.63
CA GLU A 129 17.66 -34.96 3.53
C GLU A 129 17.18 -33.73 4.31
N ARG A 130 17.71 -33.51 5.51
CA ARG A 130 17.33 -32.35 6.32
C ARG A 130 17.83 -31.03 5.72
N ALA A 131 19.04 -30.99 5.17
CA ALA A 131 19.60 -29.81 4.53
C ALA A 131 18.85 -29.46 3.23
N ILE A 132 18.55 -30.45 2.40
CA ILE A 132 17.72 -30.31 1.19
C ILE A 132 16.36 -29.73 1.58
N ALA A 133 15.68 -30.31 2.57
CA ALA A 133 14.37 -29.82 3.00
C ALA A 133 14.39 -28.38 3.54
N LEU A 134 15.53 -27.88 4.05
CA LEU A 134 15.67 -26.48 4.44
C LEU A 134 15.84 -25.56 3.22
N CYS A 135 16.58 -26.01 2.20
CA CYS A 135 16.72 -25.31 0.93
C CYS A 135 15.39 -25.25 0.17
N GLU A 136 14.57 -26.30 0.23
CA GLU A 136 13.19 -26.32 -0.29
C GLU A 136 12.35 -25.21 0.36
N ARG A 137 12.37 -25.09 1.70
CA ARG A 137 11.60 -24.05 2.41
C ARG A 137 12.03 -22.64 2.03
N ALA A 138 13.34 -22.41 1.83
CA ALA A 138 13.84 -21.13 1.35
C ALA A 138 13.33 -20.81 -0.07
N THR A 139 13.29 -21.83 -0.92
CA THR A 139 12.75 -21.74 -2.28
C THR A 139 11.25 -21.46 -2.28
N ASP A 140 10.47 -22.15 -1.44
CA ASP A 140 9.03 -21.94 -1.32
C ASP A 140 8.68 -20.50 -0.93
N LEU A 141 9.46 -19.91 -0.01
CA LEU A 141 9.29 -18.50 0.37
C LEU A 141 9.61 -17.55 -0.80
N ALA A 142 10.67 -17.84 -1.56
CA ALA A 142 11.03 -17.06 -2.74
C ALA A 142 9.97 -17.17 -3.84
N ASP A 143 9.39 -18.35 -4.03
CA ASP A 143 8.33 -18.57 -5.02
C ASP A 143 7.02 -17.92 -4.58
N GLU A 144 6.69 -17.91 -3.29
CA GLU A 144 5.53 -17.17 -2.77
C GLU A 144 5.69 -15.66 -2.92
N ARG A 145 6.91 -15.12 -2.72
CA ARG A 145 7.22 -13.72 -3.04
C ARG A 145 6.91 -13.42 -4.51
N ASP A 146 7.35 -14.30 -5.42
CA ASP A 146 7.15 -14.12 -6.85
C ASP A 146 5.65 -14.17 -7.22
N ARG A 147 4.85 -15.02 -6.56
CA ARG A 147 3.38 -15.05 -6.70
C ARG A 147 2.73 -13.77 -6.18
N ALA A 148 3.14 -13.28 -5.01
CA ALA A 148 2.63 -12.03 -4.46
C ALA A 148 2.97 -10.84 -5.36
N GLN A 149 4.14 -10.83 -6.00
CA GLN A 149 4.50 -9.83 -7.00
C GLN A 149 3.59 -9.93 -8.24
N GLY A 150 3.34 -11.13 -8.76
CA GLY A 150 2.42 -11.33 -9.90
C GLY A 150 0.99 -10.88 -9.59
N PHE A 151 0.54 -11.05 -8.34
CA PHE A 151 -0.73 -10.49 -7.87
C PHE A 151 -0.74 -8.96 -7.98
N VAL A 152 0.28 -8.28 -7.47
CA VAL A 152 0.42 -6.81 -7.55
C VAL A 152 0.47 -6.33 -8.99
N GLU A 153 1.22 -7.02 -9.85
CA GLU A 153 1.34 -6.69 -11.28
C GLU A 153 -0.01 -6.71 -12.01
N THR A 154 -0.90 -7.61 -11.62
CA THR A 154 -2.24 -7.73 -12.21
C THR A 154 -3.25 -6.78 -11.57
N HIS A 155 -3.18 -6.58 -10.25
CA HIS A 155 -4.20 -5.83 -9.51
C HIS A 155 -3.94 -4.32 -9.48
N ALA A 156 -2.69 -3.87 -9.37
CA ALA A 156 -2.40 -2.45 -9.25
C ALA A 156 -2.95 -1.60 -10.42
N PRO A 157 -2.92 -2.05 -11.69
CA PRO A 157 -3.53 -1.31 -12.79
C PRO A 157 -5.06 -1.16 -12.69
N THR A 158 -5.74 -2.05 -11.96
CA THR A 158 -7.20 -1.98 -11.74
C THR A 158 -7.57 -0.95 -10.67
N VAL A 159 -6.69 -0.73 -9.69
CA VAL A 159 -6.90 0.19 -8.57
C VAL A 159 -6.36 1.58 -8.87
N ALA A 160 -5.18 1.64 -9.49
CA ALA A 160 -4.45 2.87 -9.76
C ALA A 160 -3.85 2.82 -11.18
N PRO A 161 -4.69 2.96 -12.23
CA PRO A 161 -4.29 2.81 -13.62
C PRO A 161 -3.25 3.85 -14.05
N ASN A 162 -3.34 5.10 -13.57
CA ASN A 162 -2.40 6.16 -13.96
C ASN A 162 -1.06 6.01 -13.24
N LEU A 163 -1.06 5.71 -11.94
CA LEU A 163 0.17 5.42 -11.21
C LEU A 163 0.90 4.21 -11.79
N SER A 164 0.17 3.12 -12.08
CA SER A 164 0.74 1.90 -12.66
C SER A 164 1.34 2.14 -14.04
N MET A 165 0.72 2.99 -14.85
CA MET A 165 1.27 3.42 -16.15
C MET A 165 2.58 4.19 -15.97
N LEU A 166 2.62 5.17 -15.06
CA LEU A 166 3.79 6.05 -14.91
C LEU A 166 4.97 5.45 -14.14
N ALA A 167 4.71 4.56 -13.19
CA ALA A 167 5.72 4.01 -12.28
C ALA A 167 5.94 2.50 -12.43
N GLY A 168 5.07 1.81 -13.16
CA GLY A 168 4.92 0.36 -13.09
C GLY A 168 4.11 -0.10 -11.86
N PRO A 169 3.47 -1.28 -11.91
CA PRO A 169 2.59 -1.77 -10.86
C PRO A 169 3.23 -1.86 -9.46
N VAL A 170 4.46 -2.39 -9.38
CA VAL A 170 5.13 -2.65 -8.09
C VAL A 170 5.50 -1.35 -7.38
N LEU A 171 6.04 -0.36 -8.10
CA LEU A 171 6.38 0.94 -7.52
C LEU A 171 5.12 1.75 -7.19
N ALA A 172 4.07 1.68 -8.03
CA ALA A 172 2.78 2.29 -7.73
C ALA A 172 2.19 1.77 -6.41
N ALA A 173 2.10 0.44 -6.27
CA ALA A 173 1.60 -0.18 -5.06
C ALA A 173 2.49 0.12 -3.84
N ARG A 174 3.82 0.22 -4.01
CA ARG A 174 4.74 0.62 -2.95
C ARG A 174 4.54 2.07 -2.49
N LEU A 175 4.26 3.00 -3.41
CA LEU A 175 3.93 4.39 -3.06
C LEU A 175 2.61 4.46 -2.27
N ILE A 176 1.59 3.71 -2.68
CA ILE A 176 0.32 3.58 -1.96
C ILE A 176 0.58 3.04 -0.54
N ALA A 177 1.39 1.98 -0.42
CA ALA A 177 1.72 1.35 0.87
C ALA A 177 2.49 2.29 1.82
N LEU A 178 3.42 3.09 1.30
CA LEU A 178 4.18 4.08 2.08
C LEU A 178 3.30 5.25 2.53
N ALA A 179 2.31 5.64 1.72
CA ALA A 179 1.38 6.70 2.08
C ALA A 179 0.28 6.24 3.06
N GLY A 180 -0.02 4.94 3.12
CA GLY A 180 -1.09 4.36 3.95
C GLY A 180 -2.37 4.02 3.17
N GLY A 181 -2.42 4.37 1.89
CA GLY A 181 -3.57 4.15 1.01
C GLY A 181 -3.54 5.10 -0.18
N LEU A 182 -4.44 4.88 -1.14
CA LEU A 182 -4.48 5.68 -2.35
C LEU A 182 -5.02 7.10 -2.06
N ASP A 183 -5.99 7.22 -1.16
CA ASP A 183 -6.51 8.52 -0.70
C ASP A 183 -5.43 9.36 -0.02
N ASP A 184 -4.69 8.76 0.92
CA ASP A 184 -3.58 9.44 1.60
C ASP A 184 -2.50 9.89 0.62
N LEU A 185 -2.15 9.04 -0.35
CA LEU A 185 -1.20 9.37 -1.41
C LEU A 185 -1.68 10.57 -2.27
N ALA A 186 -2.97 10.61 -2.63
CA ALA A 186 -3.55 11.69 -3.43
C ALA A 186 -3.48 13.06 -2.72
N LYS A 187 -3.55 13.06 -1.38
CA LYS A 187 -3.44 14.26 -0.54
C LYS A 187 -2.00 14.75 -0.36
N LEU A 188 -0.98 13.91 -0.60
CA LEU A 188 0.41 14.31 -0.45
C LEU A 188 0.84 15.36 -1.48
N PRO A 189 1.69 16.33 -1.10
CA PRO A 189 2.34 17.22 -2.05
C PRO A 189 3.46 16.48 -2.80
N SER A 190 3.78 16.95 -4.00
CA SER A 190 4.81 16.36 -4.86
C SER A 190 6.19 16.27 -4.19
N GLY A 191 6.56 17.26 -3.37
CA GLY A 191 7.81 17.23 -2.61
C GLY A 191 7.89 16.08 -1.60
N THR A 192 6.76 15.70 -0.99
CA THR A 192 6.71 14.52 -0.11
C THR A 192 6.77 13.24 -0.93
N VAL A 193 5.98 13.13 -2.00
CA VAL A 193 6.02 11.96 -2.92
C VAL A 193 7.44 11.71 -3.46
N GLN A 194 8.19 12.79 -3.73
CA GLN A 194 9.57 12.72 -4.20
C GLN A 194 10.49 11.96 -3.22
N VAL A 195 10.26 12.09 -1.92
CA VAL A 195 11.15 11.59 -0.84
C VAL A 195 10.52 10.48 0.01
N LEU A 196 9.33 9.98 -0.33
CA LEU A 196 8.71 8.81 0.32
C LEU A 196 9.67 7.61 0.32
N GLY A 197 9.84 6.95 1.47
CA GLY A 197 10.81 5.87 1.66
C GLY A 197 12.24 6.33 1.95
N ALA A 198 12.48 7.63 2.15
CA ALA A 198 13.75 8.19 2.62
C ALA A 198 13.57 9.03 3.89
N GLU A 199 12.63 8.64 4.74
CA GLU A 199 12.23 9.35 5.96
C GLU A 199 13.42 9.55 6.89
N ASP A 200 14.26 8.53 7.10
CA ASP A 200 15.44 8.64 7.98
C ASP A 200 16.42 9.71 7.50
N ALA A 201 16.72 9.74 6.20
CA ALA A 201 17.60 10.75 5.61
C ALA A 201 16.96 12.15 5.64
N LEU A 202 15.65 12.23 5.39
CA LEU A 202 14.90 13.48 5.48
C LEU A 202 14.90 14.02 6.92
N PHE A 203 14.64 13.18 7.92
CA PHE A 203 14.66 13.59 9.32
C PHE A 203 16.07 13.97 9.79
N ALA A 204 17.11 13.26 9.34
CA ALA A 204 18.50 13.67 9.60
C ALA A 204 18.79 15.07 9.02
N HIS A 205 18.30 15.35 7.82
CA HIS A 205 18.42 16.67 7.20
C HIS A 205 17.66 17.76 7.96
N LEU A 206 16.41 17.51 8.34
CA LEU A 206 15.60 18.46 9.12
C LEU A 206 16.22 18.78 10.48
N ARG A 207 16.99 17.86 11.04
CA ARG A 207 17.79 18.07 12.26
C ARG A 207 19.14 18.74 12.00
N GLY A 208 19.50 19.05 10.75
CA GLY A 208 20.76 19.68 10.36
C GLY A 208 21.98 18.74 10.33
N HIS A 209 21.79 17.42 10.36
CA HIS A 209 22.89 16.45 10.44
C HIS A 209 23.32 15.90 9.07
N ALA A 210 22.54 16.14 8.01
CA ALA A 210 22.80 15.64 6.67
C ALA A 210 22.20 16.57 5.58
N PRO A 211 22.64 16.47 4.31
CA PRO A 211 21.94 17.07 3.18
C PRO A 211 20.56 16.44 2.95
N SER A 212 19.64 17.19 2.33
CA SER A 212 18.30 16.69 1.99
C SER A 212 18.38 15.54 0.97
N PRO A 213 17.61 14.46 1.13
CA PRO A 213 17.55 13.40 0.12
C PRO A 213 16.95 13.93 -1.18
N LYS A 214 17.58 13.60 -2.32
CA LYS A 214 17.08 14.02 -3.65
C LYS A 214 15.86 13.21 -4.09
N HIS A 215 15.71 12.00 -3.59
CA HIS A 215 14.67 11.05 -3.95
C HIS A 215 14.55 9.97 -2.88
N GLY A 216 13.36 9.41 -2.72
CA GLY A 216 13.12 8.21 -1.93
C GLY A 216 13.00 6.98 -2.82
N VAL A 217 11.94 6.21 -2.62
CA VAL A 217 11.66 4.94 -3.31
C VAL A 217 11.57 5.07 -4.83
N ILE A 218 11.17 6.25 -5.32
CA ILE A 218 11.10 6.57 -6.76
C ILE A 218 12.47 6.53 -7.46
N TYR A 219 13.57 6.45 -6.70
CA TYR A 219 14.90 6.17 -7.25
C TYR A 219 14.95 4.87 -8.05
N THR A 220 14.11 3.88 -7.70
CA THR A 220 14.05 2.60 -8.42
C THR A 220 13.55 2.73 -9.86
N HIS A 221 12.84 3.81 -10.18
CA HIS A 221 12.34 4.09 -11.52
C HIS A 221 13.47 4.45 -12.49
N GLU A 222 13.38 3.99 -13.74
CA GLU A 222 14.42 4.21 -14.76
C GLU A 222 14.68 5.70 -15.00
N TYR A 223 13.63 6.54 -15.03
CA TYR A 223 13.77 7.98 -15.20
C TYR A 223 14.65 8.64 -14.15
N VAL A 224 14.76 8.05 -12.95
CA VAL A 224 15.64 8.57 -11.91
C VAL A 224 16.97 7.83 -11.91
N ARG A 225 16.97 6.49 -11.82
CA ARG A 225 18.20 5.69 -11.74
C ARG A 225 19.11 5.85 -12.96
N GLY A 226 18.51 5.85 -14.15
CA GLY A 226 19.18 5.91 -15.44
C GLY A 226 19.62 7.31 -15.87
N THR A 227 19.20 8.36 -15.14
CA THR A 227 19.60 9.75 -15.42
C THR A 227 20.93 10.09 -14.72
N HIS A 228 21.74 10.98 -15.32
CA HIS A 228 23.03 11.38 -14.76
C HIS A 228 22.90 11.89 -13.32
N PRO A 229 23.82 11.54 -12.40
CA PRO A 229 23.72 11.87 -10.97
C PRO A 229 23.38 13.33 -10.63
N ASP A 230 23.87 14.27 -11.43
CA ASP A 230 23.61 15.70 -11.24
C ASP A 230 22.18 16.11 -11.61
N GLN A 231 21.56 15.41 -12.57
CA GLN A 231 20.21 15.67 -13.04
C GLN A 231 19.14 14.82 -12.32
N ARG A 232 19.53 13.83 -11.50
CA ARG A 232 18.60 12.95 -10.76
C ARG A 232 17.59 13.71 -9.90
N GLY A 233 18.00 14.82 -9.28
CA GLY A 233 17.09 15.65 -8.49
C GLY A 233 16.01 16.34 -9.36
N SER A 234 16.37 16.74 -10.57
CA SER A 234 15.43 17.29 -11.56
C SER A 234 14.47 16.21 -12.07
N ALA A 235 15.00 15.03 -12.38
CA ALA A 235 14.24 13.86 -12.82
C ALA A 235 13.24 13.40 -11.75
N ALA A 236 13.70 13.20 -10.52
CA ALA A 236 12.86 12.79 -9.40
C ALA A 236 11.71 13.78 -9.14
N ARG A 237 11.99 15.09 -9.23
CA ARG A 237 10.94 16.12 -9.10
C ARG A 237 9.92 16.06 -10.24
N ALA A 238 10.36 15.84 -11.47
CA ALA A 238 9.46 15.72 -12.62
C ALA A 238 8.55 14.49 -12.48
N LEU A 239 9.14 13.33 -12.17
CA LEU A 239 8.42 12.08 -11.93
C LEU A 239 7.44 12.23 -10.77
N ALA A 240 7.89 12.70 -9.60
CA ALA A 240 7.03 12.88 -8.43
C ALA A 240 5.85 13.82 -8.73
N GLY A 241 6.06 14.89 -9.49
CA GLY A 241 4.99 15.80 -9.90
C GLY A 241 3.89 15.09 -10.68
N LYS A 242 4.27 14.23 -11.63
CA LYS A 242 3.32 13.45 -12.43
C LYS A 242 2.66 12.33 -11.64
N LEU A 243 3.39 11.66 -10.76
CA LEU A 243 2.82 10.66 -9.85
C LEU A 243 1.79 11.27 -8.89
N THR A 244 2.03 12.47 -8.36
CA THR A 244 1.04 13.17 -7.53
C THR A 244 -0.25 13.48 -8.30
N ILE A 245 -0.15 13.90 -9.57
CA ILE A 245 -1.34 14.14 -10.40
C ILE A 245 -2.05 12.82 -10.68
N ALA A 246 -1.31 11.77 -11.06
CA ALA A 246 -1.86 10.44 -11.32
C ALA A 246 -2.60 9.87 -10.09
N ALA A 247 -2.01 9.95 -8.89
CA ALA A 247 -2.65 9.50 -7.66
C ALA A 247 -4.01 10.20 -7.41
N ARG A 248 -4.09 11.50 -7.67
CA ARG A 248 -5.35 12.26 -7.53
C ARG A 248 -6.39 11.85 -8.57
N VAL A 249 -5.97 11.66 -9.82
CA VAL A 249 -6.89 11.19 -10.87
C VAL A 249 -7.39 9.78 -10.55
N ASP A 250 -6.50 8.87 -10.16
CA ASP A 250 -6.84 7.51 -9.76
C ASP A 250 -7.83 7.49 -8.59
N HIS A 251 -7.60 8.31 -7.55
CA HIS A 251 -8.49 8.35 -6.40
C HIS A 251 -9.85 9.02 -6.66
N TYR A 252 -9.87 10.20 -7.31
CA TYR A 252 -11.09 11.01 -7.42
C TYR A 252 -11.92 10.73 -8.69
N SER A 253 -11.32 10.16 -9.74
CA SER A 253 -11.98 9.93 -11.03
C SER A 253 -11.89 8.50 -11.52
N GLY A 254 -10.78 7.79 -11.26
CA GLY A 254 -10.50 6.45 -11.80
C GLY A 254 -10.21 6.41 -13.31
N ASP A 255 -10.39 7.52 -14.03
CA ASP A 255 -10.16 7.63 -15.47
C ASP A 255 -8.68 7.47 -15.83
N ARG A 256 -8.37 6.68 -16.86
CA ARG A 256 -7.02 6.66 -17.44
C ARG A 256 -6.74 7.95 -18.22
N ARG A 257 -5.56 8.54 -18.01
CA ARG A 257 -5.06 9.79 -18.61
C ARG A 257 -3.67 9.57 -19.25
N PRO A 258 -3.62 9.03 -20.48
CA PRO A 258 -2.36 8.73 -21.19
C PRO A 258 -1.49 9.96 -21.47
N ASP A 259 -2.09 11.15 -21.52
CA ASP A 259 -1.41 12.44 -21.66
C ASP A 259 -0.37 12.69 -20.56
N LEU A 260 -0.58 12.14 -19.36
CA LEU A 260 0.38 12.26 -18.26
C LEU A 260 1.74 11.62 -18.58
N GLU A 261 1.73 10.48 -19.29
CA GLU A 261 2.93 9.76 -19.71
C GLU A 261 3.69 10.57 -20.76
N ALA A 262 3.00 11.00 -21.83
CA ALA A 262 3.60 11.83 -22.87
C ALA A 262 4.22 13.14 -22.32
N GLU A 263 3.56 13.78 -21.36
CA GLU A 263 4.09 14.99 -20.72
C GLU A 263 5.31 14.71 -19.83
N LEU A 264 5.35 13.54 -19.17
CA LEU A 264 6.49 13.09 -18.38
C LEU A 264 7.70 12.81 -19.30
N ASP A 265 7.48 12.07 -20.39
CA ASP A 265 8.50 11.70 -21.37
C ASP A 265 9.18 12.94 -21.94
N ALA A 266 8.38 13.88 -22.46
CA ALA A 266 8.88 15.15 -22.99
C ALA A 266 9.64 15.97 -21.93
N ARG A 267 9.27 15.87 -20.65
CA ARG A 267 10.01 16.51 -19.57
C ARG A 267 11.34 15.80 -19.29
N MET A 268 11.36 14.47 -19.34
CA MET A 268 12.55 13.65 -19.09
C MET A 268 13.58 13.79 -20.21
N GLU A 269 13.16 13.83 -21.46
CA GLU A 269 14.02 14.11 -22.61
C GLU A 269 14.76 15.44 -22.46
N ARG A 270 14.05 16.51 -22.07
CA ARG A 270 14.65 17.83 -21.81
C ARG A 270 15.63 17.83 -20.65
N ILE A 271 15.44 16.96 -19.65
CA ILE A 271 16.37 16.85 -18.51
C ILE A 271 17.64 16.13 -18.95
N ARG A 272 17.51 15.04 -19.71
CA ARG A 272 18.63 14.25 -20.24
C ARG A 272 19.44 15.02 -21.29
N ALA A 273 18.79 15.85 -22.12
CA ALA A 273 19.48 16.65 -23.13
C ALA A 273 20.49 17.66 -22.54
N ARG A 274 20.29 18.11 -21.29
CA ARG A 274 21.24 18.99 -20.58
C ARG A 274 22.59 18.34 -20.30
N GLU A 275 22.71 17.03 -20.49
CA GLU A 275 23.96 16.29 -20.36
C GLU A 275 24.83 16.40 -21.62
N THR A 276 24.25 16.80 -22.76
CA THR A 276 24.93 16.86 -24.07
C THR A 276 25.46 18.27 -24.40
N GLU A 277 25.16 19.27 -23.57
CA GLU A 277 25.65 20.66 -23.67
C GLU A 277 26.75 20.93 -22.63
#